data_AF-A0A7D5N0Y6-F1
#
_entry.id   AF-A0A7D5N0Y6-F1
#
_cell.length_a   1.000
_cell.length_b   1.000
_cell.length_c   1.000
_cell.angle_alpha   90.00
_cell.angle_beta   90.00
_cell.angle_gamma   90.00
#
_symmetry.space_group_name_H-M   'P 1'
#
loop_
_entity.id
_entity.type
_entity.pdbx_description
1 polymer ?
#
loop_
_entity_poly.entity_id
_entity_poly.type
_entity_poly.pdbx_seq_one_letter_code
_entity_poly.pdbx_strand_id
1 'polypeptide(L)'
;MKNRLLIPLFGVMFLDLIAYTVRYPVFTLAFYDIGSRLFAVDASMVQRSYWYGVCISIYLIATIISAPILSLCSDHIGRKTIILVSSIGSLSFAFFLDWGLSRAIFCG
;
A
#
# COMPACT_ATOMS: atom_id res chain seq x y z
N MET A 1 21.42 18.98 19.79
CA MET A 1 21.42 17.63 19.17
C MET A 1 20.02 17.10 18.78
N LYS A 2 18.91 17.79 19.09
CA LYS A 2 17.52 17.35 18.83
C LYS A 2 17.11 17.33 17.34
N ASN A 3 17.73 18.17 16.50
CA ASN A 3 17.31 18.35 15.09
C ASN A 3 17.91 17.33 14.11
N ARG A 4 19.02 16.66 14.46
CA ARG A 4 19.67 15.68 13.58
C ARG A 4 18.85 14.40 13.36
N LEU A 5 17.89 14.12 14.25
CA LEU A 5 17.00 12.97 14.14
C LEU A 5 15.69 13.28 13.41
N LEU A 6 15.28 14.55 13.34
CA LEU A 6 14.03 14.94 12.70
C LEU A 6 14.13 14.91 11.18
N ILE A 7 15.28 15.31 10.63
CA ILE A 7 15.52 15.31 9.17
C ILE A 7 15.36 13.91 8.55
N PRO A 8 16.01 12.85 9.06
CA PRO A 8 15.84 11.51 8.48
C PRO A 8 14.43 10.96 8.71
N LEU A 9 13.81 11.22 9.87
CA LEU A 9 12.43 10.83 10.14
C LEU A 9 11.44 11.46 9.16
N PHE A 10 11.60 12.76 8.92
CA PHE A 10 10.79 13.50 7.96
C PHE A 10 10.99 12.96 6.54
N GLY A 11 12.24 12.70 6.15
CA GLY A 11 12.54 12.11 4.84
C GLY A 11 11.88 10.75 4.63
N VAL A 12 11.95 9.86 5.62
CA VAL A 12 11.29 8.54 5.55
C VAL A 12 9.77 8.68 5.47
N MET A 13 9.16 9.49 6.33
CA MET A 13 7.71 9.71 6.30
C MET A 13 7.23 10.34 4.99
N PHE A 14 8.03 11.24 4.41
CA PHE A 14 7.74 11.88 3.13
C PHE A 14 7.80 10.89 1.97
N LEU A 15 8.82 10.03 1.94
CA LEU A 15 8.93 8.96 0.96
C LEU A 15 7.76 7.96 1.07
N ASP A 16 7.38 7.59 2.30
CA ASP A 16 6.24 6.71 2.54
C ASP A 16 4.93 7.35 2.04
N LEU A 17 4.74 8.66 2.21
CA LEU A 17 3.56 9.35 1.72
C LEU A 17 3.50 9.39 0.18
N ILE A 18 4.63 9.62 -0.48
CA ILE A 18 4.71 9.57 -1.95
C ILE A 18 4.37 8.15 -2.44
N ALA A 19 5.03 7.13 -1.90
CA ALA A 19 4.82 5.74 -2.29
C ALA A 19 3.37 5.32 -2.09
N TYR A 20 2.75 5.74 -0.98
CA TYR A 20 1.35 5.49 -0.69
C TYR A 20 0.41 6.15 -1.70
N THR A 21 0.68 7.42 -2.05
CA THR A 21 -0.16 8.18 -2.98
C THR A 21 -0.06 7.64 -4.40
N VAL A 22 1.15 7.22 -4.84
CA VAL A 22 1.38 6.61 -6.16
C VAL A 22 0.68 5.25 -6.29
N ARG A 23 0.50 4.51 -5.18
CA ARG A 23 -0.14 3.18 -5.21
C ARG A 23 -1.62 3.23 -5.61
N TYR A 24 -2.36 4.27 -5.20
CA TYR A 24 -3.79 4.40 -5.48
C TYR A 24 -4.16 4.41 -6.98
N PRO A 25 -3.57 5.26 -7.84
CA PRO A 25 -3.87 5.25 -9.27
C PRO A 25 -3.44 3.94 -9.93
N VAL A 26 -2.30 3.37 -9.53
CA VAL A 26 -1.83 2.06 -10.03
C VAL A 26 -2.84 0.96 -9.70
N PHE A 27 -3.36 0.93 -8.47
CA PHE A 27 -4.37 -0.02 -8.05
C PHE A 27 -5.70 0.18 -8.79
N THR A 28 -6.09 1.43 -9.04
CA THR A 28 -7.29 1.75 -9.84
C THR A 28 -7.13 1.25 -11.27
N LEU A 29 -6.01 1.55 -11.92
CA LEU A 29 -5.73 1.10 -13.29
C LEU A 29 -5.76 -0.42 -13.39
N ALA A 30 -5.20 -1.14 -12.41
CA ALA A 30 -5.23 -2.61 -12.40
C ALA A 30 -6.64 -3.20 -12.45
N PHE A 31 -7.60 -2.61 -11.72
CA PHE A 31 -8.98 -3.11 -11.67
C PHE A 31 -9.82 -2.70 -12.87
N TYR A 32 -9.53 -1.53 -13.47
CA TYR A 32 -10.31 -0.99 -14.57
C TYR A 32 -9.73 -1.30 -15.95
N ASP A 33 -8.49 -1.80 -16.06
CA ASP A 33 -7.89 -2.19 -17.33
C ASP A 33 -8.59 -3.43 -17.92
N ILE A 34 -8.91 -3.35 -19.21
CA ILE A 34 -9.67 -4.35 -19.96
C ILE A 34 -8.78 -5.57 -20.28
N GLY A 35 -7.46 -5.37 -20.39
CA GLY A 35 -6.48 -6.45 -20.63
C GLY A 35 -6.06 -7.22 -19.37
N SER A 36 -6.53 -6.83 -18.19
CA SER A 36 -6.11 -7.48 -16.94
C SER A 36 -6.71 -8.88 -16.79
N ARG A 37 -5.87 -9.89 -16.53
CA ARG A 37 -6.33 -11.28 -16.20
C ARG A 37 -7.02 -11.39 -14.84
N LEU A 38 -7.22 -10.27 -14.14
CA LEU A 38 -7.88 -10.21 -12.84
C LEU A 38 -9.38 -10.52 -12.95
N PHE A 39 -9.97 -10.25 -14.11
CA PHE A 39 -11.38 -10.52 -14.38
C PHE A 39 -11.54 -11.23 -15.72
N ALA A 40 -12.61 -12.03 -15.88
CA ALA A 40 -12.96 -12.58 -17.18
C ALA A 40 -13.21 -11.45 -18.19
N VAL A 41 -12.94 -11.69 -19.47
CA VAL A 41 -13.05 -10.69 -20.56
C VAL A 41 -14.46 -10.07 -20.62
N ASP A 42 -15.49 -10.82 -20.22
CA ASP A 42 -16.89 -10.39 -20.21
C ASP A 42 -17.36 -9.74 -18.89
N ALA A 43 -16.46 -9.48 -17.95
CA ALA A 43 -16.84 -8.91 -16.66
C ALA A 43 -17.31 -7.45 -16.80
N SER A 44 -18.61 -7.23 -16.54
CA SER A 44 -19.25 -5.91 -16.54
C SER A 44 -18.54 -4.93 -15.59
N MET A 45 -18.52 -3.65 -15.99
CA MET A 45 -17.93 -2.55 -15.21
C MET A 45 -18.49 -2.50 -13.77
N VAL A 46 -19.77 -2.84 -13.58
CA VAL A 46 -20.42 -2.87 -12.26
C VAL A 46 -19.75 -3.88 -11.32
N GLN A 47 -19.39 -5.07 -11.83
CA GLN A 47 -18.74 -6.12 -11.04
C GLN A 47 -17.32 -5.71 -10.65
N ARG A 48 -16.59 -5.06 -11.55
CA ARG A 48 -15.23 -4.54 -11.28
C ARG A 48 -15.27 -3.46 -10.19
N SER A 49 -16.21 -2.52 -10.27
CA SER A 49 -16.40 -1.46 -9.27
C SER A 49 -16.80 -2.02 -7.90
N TYR A 50 -17.62 -3.07 -7.85
CA TYR A 50 -17.99 -3.74 -6.60
C TYR A 50 -16.77 -4.35 -5.90
N TRP A 51 -15.98 -5.15 -6.61
CA TRP A 51 -14.78 -5.78 -6.04
C TRP A 51 -13.71 -4.75 -5.65
N TYR A 52 -13.51 -3.72 -6.46
CA TYR A 52 -12.64 -2.60 -6.12
C TYR A 52 -13.06 -1.92 -4.81
N GLY A 53 -14.36 -1.64 -4.67
CA GLY A 53 -14.92 -1.06 -3.44
C GLY A 53 -14.69 -1.95 -2.22
N VAL A 54 -14.96 -3.25 -2.34
CA VAL A 54 -14.73 -4.24 -1.26
C VAL A 54 -13.26 -4.27 -0.84
N CYS A 55 -12.32 -4.32 -1.80
CA CYS A 55 -10.89 -4.32 -1.50
C CYS A 55 -10.45 -3.05 -0.74
N ILE A 56 -10.93 -1.87 -1.16
CA ILE A 56 -10.61 -0.61 -0.48
C ILE A 56 -11.23 -0.57 0.92
N SER A 57 -12.46 -1.02 1.09
CA SER A 57 -13.10 -1.06 2.41
C SER A 57 -12.32 -1.95 3.39
N ILE A 58 -11.89 -3.14 2.95
CA ILE A 58 -11.06 -4.04 3.77
C ILE A 58 -9.72 -3.36 4.11
N TYR A 59 -9.08 -2.72 3.14
CA TYR A 59 -7.83 -1.99 3.36
C TYR A 59 -7.97 -0.88 4.42
N LEU A 60 -9.05 -0.11 4.36
CA LEU A 60 -9.32 0.96 5.32
C LEU A 60 -9.57 0.41 6.73
N ILE A 61 -10.35 -0.67 6.85
CA ILE A 61 -10.60 -1.35 8.14
C ILE A 61 -9.28 -1.85 8.73
N ALA A 62 -8.45 -2.52 7.93
CA ALA A 62 -7.15 -3.00 8.36
C ALA A 62 -6.23 -1.85 8.80
N THR A 63 -6.26 -0.72 8.09
CA THR A 63 -5.46 0.48 8.41
C THR A 63 -5.88 1.10 9.75
N ILE A 64 -7.20 1.20 10.00
CA ILE A 64 -7.74 1.73 11.26
C ILE A 64 -7.30 0.86 12.45
N ILE A 65 -7.29 -0.46 12.30
CA ILE A 65 -6.88 -1.39 13.35
C ILE A 65 -5.35 -1.37 13.53
N SER A 66 -4.59 -1.26 12.44
CA SER A 66 -3.13 -1.29 12.48
C SER A 66 -2.53 -0.05 13.12
N ALA A 67 -3.14 1.13 12.93
CA ALA A 67 -2.64 2.40 13.47
C ALA A 67 -2.42 2.39 15.00
N PRO A 68 -3.39 2.00 15.86
CA PRO A 68 -3.18 1.93 17.31
C PRO A 68 -2.20 0.82 17.70
N ILE A 69 -2.22 -0.33 17.01
CA ILE A 69 -1.31 -1.45 17.31
C ILE A 69 0.15 -1.04 17.10
N LEU A 70 0.45 -0.42 15.95
CA LEU A 70 1.80 0.08 15.67
C LEU A 70 2.20 1.21 16.63
N SER A 71 1.24 2.05 17.04
CA SER A 71 1.49 3.14 17.99
C SER A 71 1.88 2.60 19.37
N LEU A 72 1.14 1.61 19.89
CA LEU A 72 1.45 0.97 21.17
C LEU A 72 2.78 0.20 21.11
N CYS A 73 3.03 -0.53 20.03
CA CYS A 73 4.30 -1.24 19.87
C CYS A 73 5.50 -0.26 19.80
N SER A 74 5.30 0.92 19.18
CA SER A 74 6.33 1.97 19.05
C SER A 74 6.80 2.47 20.39
N ASP A 75 5.89 2.54 21.36
CA ASP A 75 6.17 3.04 22.70
C ASP A 75 6.97 2.03 23.54
N HIS A 76 6.84 0.73 23.27
CA HIS A 76 7.56 -0.33 24.00
C HIS A 76 8.91 -0.74 23.38
N ILE A 77 9.00 -0.82 22.05
CA ILE A 77 10.18 -1.35 21.33
C ILE A 77 11.15 -0.24 20.91
N GLY A 78 10.70 1.02 20.97
CA GLY A 78 11.45 2.19 20.55
C GLY A 78 11.07 2.63 19.13
N ARG A 79 10.68 3.90 19.01
CA ARG A 79 10.13 4.54 17.80
C ARG A 79 10.96 4.34 16.53
N LYS A 80 12.29 4.28 16.63
CA LYS A 80 13.18 4.14 15.47
C LYS A 80 13.10 2.74 14.82
N THR A 81 13.03 1.69 15.62
CA THR A 81 13.02 0.31 15.14
C THR A 81 11.71 0.01 14.42
N ILE A 82 10.60 0.48 14.95
CA ILE A 82 9.28 0.26 14.33
C ILE A 82 9.13 1.00 13.02
N ILE A 83 9.65 2.23 12.91
CA ILE A 83 9.64 2.96 11.64
C ILE A 83 10.45 2.21 10.57
N LEU A 84 11.63 1.70 10.92
CA LEU A 84 12.44 0.92 9.97
C LEU A 84 11.74 -0.37 9.54
N VAL A 85 11.15 -1.11 10.49
CA VAL A 85 10.41 -2.35 10.19
C VAL A 85 9.17 -2.05 9.34
N SER A 86 8.42 -0.99 9.63
CA SER A 86 7.23 -0.61 8.84
C SER A 86 7.59 -0.16 7.43
N SER A 87 8.69 0.57 7.25
CA SER A 87 9.14 1.00 5.92
C SER A 87 9.68 -0.18 5.10
N ILE A 88 10.43 -1.11 5.71
CA ILE A 88 10.86 -2.35 5.03
C ILE A 88 9.65 -3.21 4.64
N GLY A 89 8.66 -3.33 5.54
CA GLY A 89 7.42 -4.03 5.26
C GLY A 89 6.65 -3.39 4.12
N SER A 90 6.53 -2.06 4.12
CA SER A 90 5.87 -1.30 3.06
C SER A 90 6.57 -1.43 1.70
N LEU A 91 7.90 -1.42 1.68
CA LEU A 91 8.70 -1.64 0.47
C LEU A 91 8.54 -3.05 -0.07
N SER A 92 8.61 -4.05 0.81
CA SER A 92 8.44 -5.46 0.42
C SER A 92 7.05 -5.67 -0.16
N PHE A 93 6.01 -5.14 0.49
CA PHE A 93 4.63 -5.23 0.02
C PHE A 93 4.43 -4.54 -1.33
N ALA A 94 5.01 -3.34 -1.52
CA ALA A 94 4.98 -2.65 -2.80
C ALA A 94 5.64 -3.48 -3.91
N PHE A 95 6.83 -4.01 -3.65
CA PHE A 95 7.55 -4.85 -4.61
C PHE A 95 6.75 -6.11 -5.02
N PHE A 96 6.15 -6.80 -4.05
CA PHE A 96 5.32 -7.97 -4.33
C PHE A 96 4.06 -7.63 -5.10
N LEU A 97 3.39 -6.52 -4.77
CA LEU A 97 2.22 -6.05 -5.50
C LEU A 97 2.59 -5.70 -6.95
N ASP A 98 3.63 -4.90 -7.17
CA ASP A 98 4.05 -4.49 -8.51
C ASP A 98 4.52 -5.69 -9.35
N TRP A 99 5.24 -6.65 -8.75
CA TRP A 99 5.60 -7.89 -9.43
C TRP A 99 4.38 -8.70 -9.84
N GLY A 100 3.38 -8.82 -8.96
CA GLY A 100 2.12 -9.50 -9.26
C GLY A 100 1.30 -8.79 -10.33
N LEU A 101 1.21 -7.46 -10.25
CA LEU A 101 0.48 -6.61 -11.18
C LEU A 101 1.11 -6.62 -12.57
N SER A 102 2.44 -6.52 -12.64
CA SER A 102 3.19 -6.54 -13.90
C SER A 102 2.94 -7.85 -14.66
N ARG A 103 2.86 -8.98 -13.95
CA ARG A 103 2.48 -10.26 -14.57
C ARG A 103 1.01 -10.33 -14.99
N ALA A 104 0.12 -9.65 -14.27
CA ALA A 104 -1.30 -9.60 -14.61
C ALA A 104 -1.63 -8.71 -15.81
N ILE A 105 -0.77 -7.71 -16.10
CA ILE A 105 -0.96 -6.71 -17.17
C ILE A 105 -0.09 -7.01 -18.40
N PHE A 106 1.20 -7.32 -18.25
CA PHE A 106 2.14 -7.48 -19.38
C PHE A 106 2.23 -8.91 -19.95
N CYS A 107 1.67 -9.90 -19.27
CA CYS A 107 1.59 -11.28 -19.79
C CYS A 107 0.21 -11.52 -20.42
N GLY A 108 -0.11 -10.68 -21.42
CA GLY A 108 -1.27 -10.75 -22.30
C GLY A 108 -0.81 -10.74 -23.74
#